data_AF-A0A954Q3R8-F1
#
_entry.id   AF-A0A954Q3R8-F1
#
_cell.length_a   1.000
_cell.length_b   1.000
_cell.length_c   1.000
_cell.angle_alpha   90.00
_cell.angle_beta   90.00
_cell.angle_gamma   90.00
#
_symmetry.space_group_name_H-M   'P 1'
#
loop_
_entity.id
_entity.type
_entity.pdbx_description
1 polymer ?
#
loop_
_entity_poly.entity_id
_entity_poly.type
_entity_poly.pdbx_seq_one_letter_code
_entity_poly.pdbx_strand_id
1 'polypeptide(L)'
;MRLTIVALMLVATTSSGAPLPDEDVQFQNDTFQHYWGQDFVWKFDTLPTKGAVPSERVPYSGYIYPDTAGGTQAALRKYDAAFHGRRSLAAAYERWDTTAFQEPVRRRGGLFGLVQVTRMGTPHWHGHCNGWTSAAIRHAEPQHSVTRNGVTFSPAEIKGLLAEIYIYNDHLDLSGSGDLISAGLFHAVLTNWLGRGSHPLGMESHPGEEKWNYPVYSFASSSAMHSDHQVEV
;
A
#
# COMPACT_ATOMS: atom_id res chain seq x y z
N MET A 1 -56.81 7.97 -1.19
CA MET A 1 -55.59 8.69 -0.75
C MET A 1 -54.39 7.80 -1.02
N ARG A 2 -53.66 8.01 -2.12
CA ARG A 2 -52.42 7.29 -2.44
C ARG A 2 -51.26 8.24 -2.15
N LEU A 3 -50.49 7.96 -1.11
CA LEU A 3 -49.22 8.66 -0.86
C LEU A 3 -48.21 8.20 -1.92
N THR A 4 -47.74 9.14 -2.72
CA THR A 4 -46.62 8.92 -3.63
C THR A 4 -45.36 9.34 -2.89
N ILE A 5 -44.55 8.38 -2.46
CA ILE A 5 -43.23 8.67 -1.88
C ILE A 5 -42.29 8.91 -3.06
N VAL A 6 -41.92 10.16 -3.28
CA VAL A 6 -40.84 10.54 -4.19
C VAL A 6 -39.54 10.28 -3.44
N ALA A 7 -38.83 9.22 -3.80
CA ALA A 7 -37.46 9.00 -3.37
C ALA A 7 -36.56 10.02 -4.06
N LEU A 8 -36.09 11.01 -3.31
CA LEU A 8 -35.07 11.95 -3.77
C LEU A 8 -33.74 11.18 -3.82
N MET A 9 -33.32 10.74 -5.01
CA MET A 9 -31.94 10.32 -5.20
C MET A 9 -31.07 11.58 -5.13
N LEU A 10 -30.40 11.80 -4.00
CA LEU A 10 -29.24 12.67 -3.97
C LEU A 10 -28.14 11.98 -4.79
N VAL A 11 -28.04 12.33 -6.06
CA VAL A 11 -26.79 12.20 -6.79
C VAL A 11 -25.84 13.17 -6.10
N ALA A 12 -24.88 12.65 -5.33
CA ALA A 12 -23.75 13.44 -4.90
C ALA A 12 -22.98 13.82 -6.17
N THR A 13 -23.31 14.99 -6.72
CA THR A 13 -22.47 15.65 -7.70
C THR A 13 -21.19 15.99 -6.95
N THR A 14 -20.16 15.16 -7.08
CA THR A 14 -18.79 15.60 -6.82
C THR A 14 -18.58 16.79 -7.74
N SER A 15 -18.60 18.00 -7.18
CA SER A 15 -18.37 19.19 -7.98
C SER A 15 -16.93 19.11 -8.48
N SER A 16 -16.77 18.80 -9.76
CA SER A 16 -15.53 19.01 -10.49
C SER A 16 -15.05 20.44 -10.20
N GLY A 17 -13.90 20.58 -9.53
CA GLY A 17 -13.29 21.88 -9.22
C GLY A 17 -13.46 22.40 -7.79
N ALA A 18 -13.81 21.57 -6.79
CA ALA A 18 -13.67 21.99 -5.39
C ALA A 18 -12.18 22.30 -5.10
N PRO A 19 -11.86 23.44 -4.44
CA PRO A 19 -10.48 23.76 -4.08
C PRO A 19 -9.93 22.73 -3.09
N LEU A 20 -8.63 22.46 -3.17
CA LEU A 20 -7.94 21.63 -2.18
C LEU A 20 -7.93 22.35 -0.83
N PRO A 21 -8.08 21.62 0.30
CA PRO A 21 -7.89 22.20 1.63
C PRO A 21 -6.51 22.84 1.78
N ASP A 22 -6.43 24.00 2.42
CA ASP A 22 -5.16 24.72 2.62
C ASP A 22 -4.14 23.88 3.41
N GLU A 23 -4.63 23.05 4.35
CA GLU A 23 -3.80 22.13 5.14
C GLU A 23 -3.13 21.06 4.27
N ASP A 24 -3.83 20.51 3.27
CA ASP A 24 -3.27 19.53 2.33
C ASP A 24 -2.21 20.18 1.47
N VAL A 25 -2.48 21.39 0.98
CA VAL A 25 -1.53 22.15 0.16
C VAL A 25 -0.27 22.45 0.96
N GLN A 26 -0.42 22.95 2.19
CA GLN A 26 0.72 23.25 3.06
C GLN A 26 1.50 21.98 3.40
N PHE A 27 0.81 20.90 3.78
CA PHE A 27 1.46 19.63 4.12
C PHE A 27 2.30 19.10 2.96
N GLN A 28 1.78 19.10 1.73
CA GLN A 28 2.53 18.63 0.56
C GLN A 28 3.72 19.53 0.24
N ASN A 29 3.56 20.86 0.35
CA ASN A 29 4.65 21.81 0.16
C ASN A 29 5.79 21.57 1.17
N ASP A 30 5.46 21.55 2.47
CA ASP A 30 6.43 21.42 3.56
C ASP A 30 7.14 20.07 3.49
N THR A 31 6.38 19.01 3.22
CA THR A 31 6.89 17.64 3.13
C THR A 31 7.84 17.48 1.95
N PHE A 32 7.42 17.91 0.75
CA PHE A 32 8.25 17.74 -0.44
C PHE A 32 9.50 18.60 -0.36
N GLN A 33 9.39 19.83 0.17
CA GLN A 33 10.54 20.67 0.46
C GLN A 33 11.49 20.03 1.48
N HIS A 34 10.96 19.40 2.53
CA HIS A 34 11.78 18.72 3.53
C HIS A 34 12.64 17.60 2.94
N TYR A 35 12.08 16.77 2.05
CA TYR A 35 12.77 15.61 1.50
C TYR A 35 13.59 15.89 0.23
N TRP A 36 13.17 16.83 -0.63
CA TRP A 36 13.85 17.14 -1.90
C TRP A 36 14.55 18.49 -1.93
N GLY A 37 14.29 19.39 -0.98
CA GLY A 37 14.79 20.76 -1.02
C GLY A 37 14.28 21.54 -2.25
N GLN A 38 13.13 21.15 -2.78
CA GLN A 38 12.48 21.77 -3.95
C GLN A 38 11.01 22.06 -3.67
N ASP A 39 10.51 23.12 -4.28
CA ASP A 39 9.10 23.47 -4.18
C ASP A 39 8.21 22.40 -4.83
N PHE A 40 7.10 22.09 -4.18
CA PHE A 40 6.04 21.27 -4.75
C PHE A 40 5.29 22.06 -5.83
N VAL A 41 5.05 21.44 -6.98
CA VAL A 41 4.44 22.11 -8.14
C VAL A 41 2.95 21.77 -8.22
N TRP A 42 2.11 22.80 -8.30
CA TRP A 42 0.66 22.67 -8.38
C TRP A 42 0.09 22.98 -9.76
N LYS A 43 0.78 23.79 -10.56
CA LYS A 43 0.27 24.23 -11.86
C LYS A 43 0.27 23.05 -12.83
N PHE A 44 -0.91 22.64 -13.28
CA PHE A 44 -1.12 21.49 -14.16
C PHE A 44 -0.16 21.48 -15.37
N ASP A 45 -0.07 22.59 -16.11
CA ASP A 45 0.75 22.70 -17.33
C ASP A 45 2.25 22.50 -17.11
N THR A 46 2.71 22.60 -15.86
CA THR A 46 4.12 22.44 -15.49
C THR A 46 4.44 21.04 -14.96
N LEU A 47 3.41 20.22 -14.74
CA LEU A 47 3.58 18.85 -14.25
C LEU A 47 3.99 17.91 -15.41
N PRO A 48 4.88 16.94 -15.15
CA PRO A 48 5.24 15.95 -16.15
C PRO A 48 4.06 15.04 -16.48
N THR A 49 3.85 14.74 -17.77
CA THR A 49 2.81 13.79 -18.23
C THR A 49 3.24 12.33 -18.17
N LYS A 50 4.52 12.08 -17.91
CA LYS A 50 5.09 10.75 -17.69
C LYS A 50 6.24 10.83 -16.71
N GLY A 51 6.42 9.79 -15.92
CA GLY A 51 7.54 9.67 -14.99
C GLY A 51 7.79 8.22 -14.65
N ALA A 52 9.06 7.89 -14.45
CA ALA A 52 9.47 6.58 -13.98
C ALA A 52 10.73 6.74 -13.13
N VAL A 53 10.87 5.89 -12.13
CA VAL A 53 12.11 5.81 -11.36
C VAL A 53 13.24 5.20 -12.21
N PRO A 54 14.51 5.51 -11.89
CA PRO A 54 15.64 4.80 -12.48
C PRO A 54 15.54 3.28 -12.30
N SER A 55 16.12 2.52 -13.22
CA SER A 55 16.04 1.05 -13.26
C SER A 55 16.41 0.36 -11.95
N GLU A 56 17.42 0.89 -11.26
CA GLU A 56 17.95 0.42 -9.98
C GLU A 56 17.03 0.72 -8.79
N ARG A 57 16.05 1.61 -8.98
CA ARG A 57 15.01 1.95 -7.99
C ARG A 57 13.67 1.31 -8.31
N VAL A 58 13.56 0.50 -9.37
CA VAL A 58 12.35 -0.24 -9.68
C VAL A 58 12.10 -1.24 -8.55
N PRO A 59 10.96 -1.14 -7.83
CA PRO A 59 10.64 -2.04 -6.74
C PRO A 59 10.52 -3.48 -7.23
N TYR A 60 11.09 -4.41 -6.47
CA TYR A 60 11.08 -5.81 -6.84
C TYR A 60 9.72 -6.47 -6.61
N SER A 61 9.40 -7.47 -7.44
CA SER A 61 8.24 -8.33 -7.21
C SER A 61 8.45 -9.19 -5.95
N GLY A 62 7.40 -9.31 -5.15
CA GLY A 62 7.41 -10.12 -3.94
C GLY A 62 6.07 -10.77 -3.68
N TYR A 63 5.81 -11.05 -2.42
CA TYR A 63 4.61 -11.73 -1.97
C TYR A 63 3.98 -10.92 -0.84
N ILE A 64 2.67 -11.04 -0.70
CA ILE A 64 1.90 -10.36 0.35
C ILE A 64 1.93 -11.10 1.68
N TYR A 65 2.54 -12.29 1.73
CA TYR A 65 2.63 -13.15 2.92
C TYR A 65 1.30 -13.22 3.70
N PRO A 66 0.25 -13.85 3.12
CA PRO A 66 -1.06 -13.89 3.75
C PRO A 66 -0.99 -14.56 5.11
N ASP A 67 -1.68 -14.00 6.08
CA ASP A 67 -1.73 -14.54 7.45
C ASP A 67 -2.40 -15.91 7.47
N THR A 68 -3.36 -16.14 6.57
CA THR A 68 -3.99 -17.45 6.35
C THR A 68 -3.01 -18.54 5.90
N ALA A 69 -1.85 -18.16 5.34
CA ALA A 69 -0.74 -19.05 4.98
C ALA A 69 0.38 -19.07 6.03
N GLY A 70 0.20 -18.38 7.17
CA GLY A 70 1.18 -18.24 8.23
C GLY A 70 2.22 -17.15 7.98
N GLY A 71 1.88 -16.12 7.21
CA GLY A 71 2.67 -14.90 7.05
C GLY A 71 4.15 -15.16 6.74
N THR A 72 5.04 -14.60 7.56
CA THR A 72 6.50 -14.72 7.42
C THR A 72 7.10 -15.80 8.34
N GLN A 73 6.28 -16.60 9.06
CA GLN A 73 6.73 -17.55 10.09
C GLN A 73 7.86 -18.48 9.61
N ALA A 74 7.85 -18.89 8.34
CA ALA A 74 8.88 -19.75 7.78
C ALA A 74 10.26 -19.08 7.75
N ALA A 75 10.32 -17.81 7.35
CA ALA A 75 11.55 -17.03 7.34
C ALA A 75 12.02 -16.75 8.78
N LEU A 76 11.09 -16.43 9.68
CA LEU A 76 11.41 -16.16 11.09
C LEU A 76 11.91 -17.40 11.84
N ARG A 77 11.48 -18.61 11.48
CA ARG A 77 12.07 -19.84 12.05
C ARG A 77 13.56 -19.97 11.72
N LYS A 78 13.98 -19.57 10.51
CA LYS A 78 15.40 -19.53 10.16
C LYS A 78 16.13 -18.41 10.89
N TYR A 79 15.48 -17.25 11.05
CA TYR A 79 16.03 -16.16 11.86
C TYR A 79 16.29 -16.61 13.31
N ASP A 80 15.31 -17.25 13.96
CA ASP A 80 15.45 -17.81 15.30
C ASP A 80 16.57 -18.87 15.37
N ALA A 81 16.72 -19.69 14.32
CA ALA A 81 17.81 -20.66 14.24
C ALA A 81 19.20 -19.98 14.16
N ALA A 82 19.31 -18.88 13.43
CA ALA A 82 20.56 -18.15 13.23
C ALA A 82 20.93 -17.26 14.43
N PHE A 83 19.94 -16.65 15.09
CA PHE A 83 20.19 -15.57 16.05
C PHE A 83 19.68 -15.84 17.47
N HIS A 84 18.82 -16.84 17.65
CA HIS A 84 18.20 -17.13 18.95
C HIS A 84 18.41 -18.57 19.44
N GLY A 85 19.39 -19.28 18.86
CA GLY A 85 19.71 -20.65 19.26
C GLY A 85 18.54 -21.61 19.03
N ARG A 86 17.75 -21.37 17.97
CA ARG A 86 16.53 -22.11 17.63
C ARG A 86 15.38 -21.98 18.63
N ARG A 87 15.47 -21.05 19.58
CA ARG A 87 14.32 -20.68 20.40
C ARG A 87 13.33 -19.92 19.52
N SER A 88 12.11 -20.41 19.42
CA SER A 88 11.04 -19.83 18.61
C SER A 88 10.54 -18.53 19.25
N LEU A 89 11.28 -17.43 19.11
CA LEU A 89 10.89 -16.12 19.64
C LEU A 89 10.18 -15.34 18.54
N ALA A 90 10.86 -15.07 17.44
CA ALA A 90 10.30 -14.34 16.31
C ALA A 90 9.18 -15.13 15.63
N ALA A 91 9.40 -16.42 15.36
CA ALA A 91 8.39 -17.25 14.71
C ALA A 91 7.15 -17.51 15.60
N ALA A 92 7.29 -17.41 16.92
CA ALA A 92 6.14 -17.52 17.83
C ALA A 92 5.35 -16.22 17.90
N TYR A 93 6.03 -15.07 17.88
CA TYR A 93 5.38 -13.77 17.78
C TYR A 93 4.52 -13.67 16.52
N GLU A 94 5.09 -13.98 15.36
CA GLU A 94 4.36 -13.94 14.09
C GLU A 94 3.21 -14.95 14.05
N ARG A 95 3.36 -16.12 14.69
CA ARG A 95 2.25 -17.08 14.81
C ARG A 95 1.10 -16.50 15.62
N TRP A 96 1.40 -15.78 16.69
CA TRP A 96 0.38 -15.10 17.47
C TRP A 96 -0.25 -13.98 16.62
N ASP A 97 0.56 -13.15 15.96
CA ASP A 97 0.08 -11.97 15.24
C ASP A 97 -0.89 -12.32 14.10
N THR A 98 -0.49 -13.24 13.22
CA THR A 98 -1.30 -13.76 12.10
C THR A 98 -2.66 -14.36 12.52
N THR A 99 -2.88 -14.55 13.83
CA THR A 99 -4.13 -15.09 14.38
C THR A 99 -4.79 -14.19 15.43
N ALA A 100 -4.18 -13.06 15.78
CA ALA A 100 -4.64 -12.16 16.82
C ALA A 100 -5.89 -11.38 16.42
N PHE A 101 -5.98 -10.98 15.15
CA PHE A 101 -7.09 -10.20 14.59
C PHE A 101 -8.01 -11.09 13.77
N GLN A 102 -9.08 -11.58 14.39
CA GLN A 102 -10.07 -12.44 13.76
C GLN A 102 -11.36 -11.69 13.49
N GLU A 103 -11.98 -12.00 12.36
CA GLU A 103 -13.25 -11.42 11.93
C GLU A 103 -14.23 -12.52 11.51
N PRO A 104 -15.55 -12.21 11.40
CA PRO A 104 -16.53 -13.14 10.87
C PRO A 104 -16.26 -13.46 9.38
N VAL A 105 -15.62 -14.59 9.11
CA VAL A 105 -15.32 -15.06 7.75
C VAL A 105 -16.29 -16.16 7.31
N ARG A 106 -16.74 -16.09 6.06
CA ARG A 106 -17.57 -17.13 5.43
C ARG A 106 -16.68 -18.29 4.97
N ARG A 107 -16.93 -19.50 5.48
CA ARG A 107 -16.20 -20.71 5.08
C ARG A 107 -17.17 -21.85 4.79
N ARG A 108 -16.75 -22.79 3.95
CA ARG A 108 -17.48 -24.06 3.75
C ARG A 108 -17.36 -24.93 5.01
N GLY A 109 -18.48 -25.47 5.46
CA GLY A 109 -18.63 -26.29 6.66
C GLY A 109 -19.82 -27.25 6.56
N GLY A 110 -20.16 -27.88 7.69
CA GLY A 110 -21.14 -28.97 7.74
C GLY A 110 -20.55 -30.32 7.30
N LEU A 111 -21.35 -31.39 7.40
CA LEU A 111 -20.97 -32.71 6.90
C LEU A 111 -20.73 -32.59 5.38
N PHE A 112 -19.51 -32.91 4.92
CA PHE A 112 -19.03 -32.78 3.53
C PHE A 112 -18.76 -31.34 3.01
N GLY A 113 -18.78 -30.31 3.84
CA GLY A 113 -18.39 -28.94 3.41
C GLY A 113 -19.37 -28.29 2.42
N LEU A 114 -20.63 -28.74 2.41
CA LEU A 114 -21.64 -28.27 1.46
C LEU A 114 -22.37 -27.00 1.91
N VAL A 115 -22.17 -26.55 3.17
CA VAL A 115 -22.90 -25.41 3.75
C VAL A 115 -21.95 -24.26 4.00
N GLN A 116 -22.36 -23.03 3.68
CA GLN A 116 -21.63 -21.83 4.10
C GLN A 116 -21.92 -21.55 5.58
N VAL A 117 -20.86 -21.48 6.39
CA VAL A 117 -20.93 -21.14 7.81
C VAL A 117 -20.04 -19.94 8.09
N THR A 118 -20.49 -19.04 8.94
CA THR A 118 -19.68 -17.93 9.45
C THR A 118 -18.91 -18.39 10.67
N ARG A 119 -17.59 -18.15 10.70
CA ARG A 119 -16.74 -18.41 11.87
C ARG A 119 -15.78 -17.25 12.05
N MET A 120 -15.35 -17.01 13.29
CA MET A 120 -14.21 -16.13 13.54
C MET A 120 -12.95 -16.74 12.94
N GLY A 121 -12.20 -15.95 12.19
CA GLY A 121 -10.92 -16.34 11.63
C GLY A 121 -10.26 -15.18 10.90
N THR A 122 -8.98 -15.36 10.56
CA THR A 122 -8.23 -14.35 9.82
C THR A 122 -8.82 -14.17 8.42
N PRO A 123 -9.15 -12.93 8.01
CA PRO A 123 -9.54 -12.62 6.65
C PRO A 123 -8.47 -13.02 5.64
N HIS A 124 -8.89 -13.39 4.43
CA HIS A 124 -7.99 -13.89 3.40
C HIS A 124 -7.05 -12.84 2.82
N TRP A 125 -7.37 -11.56 3.01
CA TRP A 125 -6.61 -10.42 2.52
C TRP A 125 -5.59 -9.89 3.55
N HIS A 126 -5.67 -10.31 4.82
CA HIS A 126 -4.67 -9.97 5.83
C HIS A 126 -3.32 -10.55 5.47
N GLY A 127 -2.29 -9.73 5.62
CA GLY A 127 -0.92 -10.07 5.30
C GLY A 127 -0.01 -8.86 5.38
N HIS A 128 1.19 -9.04 4.84
CA HIS A 128 2.30 -8.10 4.91
C HIS A 128 2.43 -7.25 3.63
N CYS A 129 1.32 -6.91 2.96
CA CYS A 129 1.39 -6.19 1.68
C CYS A 129 2.03 -4.79 1.83
N ASN A 130 1.75 -4.09 2.93
CA ASN A 130 2.36 -2.80 3.28
C ASN A 130 3.86 -2.96 3.61
N GLY A 131 4.22 -4.01 4.34
CA GLY A 131 5.60 -4.34 4.69
C GLY A 131 6.42 -4.69 3.44
N TRP A 132 5.89 -5.55 2.57
CA TRP A 132 6.51 -5.88 1.29
C TRP A 132 6.65 -4.65 0.39
N THR A 133 5.60 -3.83 0.25
CA THR A 133 5.64 -2.59 -0.55
C THR A 133 6.76 -1.67 -0.08
N SER A 134 6.83 -1.41 1.22
CA SER A 134 7.88 -0.58 1.82
C SER A 134 9.27 -1.18 1.62
N ALA A 135 9.42 -2.49 1.82
CA ALA A 135 10.67 -3.19 1.61
C ALA A 135 11.15 -3.10 0.15
N ALA A 136 10.25 -3.29 -0.81
CA ALA A 136 10.55 -3.23 -2.24
C ALA A 136 10.98 -1.84 -2.70
N ILE A 137 10.47 -0.78 -2.06
CA ILE A 137 10.87 0.60 -2.35
C ILE A 137 12.24 0.94 -1.73
N ARG A 138 12.53 0.40 -0.53
CA ARG A 138 13.71 0.80 0.27
C ARG A 138 14.94 -0.06 0.09
N HIS A 139 14.78 -1.28 -0.44
CA HIS A 139 15.87 -2.23 -0.58
C HIS A 139 15.99 -2.72 -2.02
N ALA A 140 17.25 -2.85 -2.48
CA ALA A 140 17.53 -3.59 -3.69
C ALA A 140 17.07 -5.05 -3.54
N GLU A 141 16.64 -5.65 -4.64
CA GLU A 141 16.17 -7.03 -4.63
C GLU A 141 17.26 -7.99 -4.16
N PRO A 142 16.98 -8.84 -3.14
CA PRO A 142 17.89 -9.93 -2.80
C PRO A 142 18.07 -10.87 -4.00
N GLN A 143 19.29 -11.02 -4.50
CA GLN A 143 19.61 -11.87 -5.67
C GLN A 143 20.27 -13.20 -5.30
N HIS A 144 20.88 -13.29 -4.12
CA HIS A 144 21.72 -14.43 -3.75
C HIS A 144 21.40 -14.92 -2.35
N SER A 145 21.58 -16.22 -2.15
CA SER A 145 21.49 -16.82 -0.82
C SER A 145 22.65 -16.34 0.07
N VAL A 146 22.36 -16.11 1.35
CA VAL A 146 23.35 -15.66 2.34
C VAL A 146 23.37 -16.64 3.50
N THR A 147 24.56 -17.06 3.93
CA THR A 147 24.72 -17.87 5.14
C THR A 147 25.16 -17.01 6.31
N ARG A 148 24.39 -17.04 7.41
CA ARG A 148 24.71 -16.36 8.67
C ARG A 148 24.53 -17.34 9.83
N ASN A 149 25.53 -17.43 10.70
CA ASN A 149 25.52 -18.32 11.87
C ASN A 149 25.14 -19.78 11.53
N GLY A 150 25.66 -20.29 10.41
CA GLY A 150 25.40 -21.66 9.94
C GLY A 150 24.01 -21.90 9.34
N VAL A 151 23.20 -20.85 9.14
CA VAL A 151 21.89 -20.93 8.49
C VAL A 151 21.92 -20.19 7.16
N THR A 152 21.50 -20.86 6.09
CA THR A 152 21.38 -20.27 4.74
C THR A 152 19.98 -19.71 4.52
N PHE A 153 19.92 -18.42 4.18
CA PHE A 153 18.72 -17.70 3.78
C PHE A 153 18.73 -17.52 2.26
N SER A 154 17.68 -17.99 1.60
CA SER A 154 17.42 -17.74 0.19
C SER A 154 16.89 -16.32 -0.07
N PRO A 155 16.95 -15.82 -1.31
CA PRO A 155 16.33 -14.54 -1.68
C PRO A 155 14.88 -14.36 -1.19
N ALA A 156 14.04 -15.39 -1.33
CA ALA A 156 12.65 -15.34 -0.89
C ALA A 156 12.50 -15.18 0.62
N GLU A 157 13.38 -15.81 1.39
CA GLU A 157 13.39 -15.69 2.86
C GLU A 157 13.90 -14.32 3.30
N ILE A 158 14.89 -13.76 2.60
CA ILE A 158 15.36 -12.39 2.85
C ILE A 158 14.24 -11.39 2.54
N LYS A 159 13.50 -11.55 1.43
CA LYS A 159 12.33 -10.73 1.11
C LYS A 159 11.25 -10.83 2.20
N GLY A 160 11.01 -12.02 2.74
CA GLY A 160 10.05 -12.23 3.84
C GLY A 160 10.48 -11.54 5.13
N LEU A 161 11.76 -11.64 5.50
CA LEU A 161 12.30 -10.93 6.66
C LEU A 161 12.26 -9.40 6.48
N LEU A 162 12.48 -8.89 5.27
CA LEU A 162 12.34 -7.46 4.99
C LEU A 162 10.87 -7.04 5.12
N ALA A 163 9.93 -7.79 4.55
CA ALA A 163 8.50 -7.48 4.69
C ALA A 163 8.07 -7.43 6.17
N GLU A 164 8.56 -8.38 6.98
CA GLU A 164 8.34 -8.40 8.44
C GLU A 164 8.82 -7.12 9.12
N ILE A 165 10.03 -6.64 8.81
CA ILE A 165 10.59 -5.45 9.44
C ILE A 165 9.75 -4.19 9.14
N TYR A 166 9.05 -4.18 8.01
CA TYR A 166 8.26 -3.02 7.58
C TYR A 166 6.77 -3.10 7.90
N ILE A 167 6.22 -4.21 8.39
CA ILE A 167 4.76 -4.36 8.58
C ILE A 167 4.17 -3.33 9.56
N TYR A 168 4.92 -2.91 10.59
CA TYR A 168 4.49 -1.90 11.56
C TYR A 168 5.28 -0.60 11.50
N ASN A 169 5.95 -0.33 10.38
CA ASN A 169 6.63 0.95 10.23
C ASN A 169 5.62 2.06 9.95
N ASP A 170 5.87 3.21 10.56
CA ASP A 170 5.15 4.44 10.25
C ASP A 170 5.38 4.78 8.77
N HIS A 171 4.28 5.08 8.08
CA HIS A 171 4.28 5.56 6.71
C HIS A 171 3.81 7.00 6.68
N LEU A 172 4.36 7.76 5.74
CA LEU A 172 3.91 9.10 5.47
C LEU A 172 2.67 9.02 4.59
N ASP A 173 1.52 9.41 5.14
CA ASP A 173 0.29 9.48 4.39
C ASP A 173 0.29 10.74 3.51
N LEU A 174 0.15 10.54 2.20
CA LEU A 174 0.10 11.61 1.19
C LEU A 174 -1.32 11.82 0.65
N SER A 175 -2.33 11.15 1.22
CA SER A 175 -3.70 11.15 0.71
C SER A 175 -4.53 12.38 1.07
N GLY A 176 -4.01 13.24 1.96
CA GLY A 176 -4.68 14.45 2.42
C GLY A 176 -5.63 14.19 3.59
N SER A 177 -6.39 15.21 3.99
CA SER A 177 -7.26 15.16 5.17
C SER A 177 -8.64 14.55 4.92
N GLY A 178 -8.99 14.27 3.67
CA GLY A 178 -10.26 13.65 3.30
C GLY A 178 -10.28 12.12 3.43
N ASP A 179 -11.47 11.54 3.55
CA ASP A 179 -11.66 10.07 3.58
C ASP A 179 -11.13 9.38 2.31
N LEU A 180 -11.15 10.09 1.18
CA LEU A 180 -10.60 9.67 -0.10
C LEU A 180 -9.75 10.80 -0.66
N ILE A 181 -8.61 10.43 -1.24
CA ILE A 181 -7.75 11.37 -1.96
C ILE A 181 -8.53 12.00 -3.12
N SER A 182 -8.49 13.33 -3.22
CA SER A 182 -9.09 14.03 -4.36
C SER A 182 -8.28 13.77 -5.63
N ALA A 183 -8.93 13.77 -6.80
CA ALA A 183 -8.24 13.53 -8.07
C ALA A 183 -7.14 14.57 -8.35
N GLY A 184 -7.37 15.84 -7.98
CA GLY A 184 -6.37 16.90 -8.11
C GLY A 184 -5.15 16.68 -7.23
N LEU A 185 -5.36 16.31 -5.96
CA LEU A 185 -4.27 15.99 -5.03
C LEU A 185 -3.52 14.74 -5.49
N PHE A 186 -4.23 13.68 -5.88
CA PHE A 186 -3.64 12.45 -6.41
C PHE A 186 -2.71 12.75 -7.60
N HIS A 187 -3.18 13.51 -8.57
CA HIS A 187 -2.38 13.85 -9.75
C HIS A 187 -1.15 14.68 -9.36
N ALA A 188 -1.31 15.68 -8.50
CA ALA A 188 -0.19 16.51 -8.03
C ALA A 188 0.85 15.69 -7.24
N VAL A 189 0.42 14.83 -6.32
CA VAL A 189 1.31 13.96 -5.54
C VAL A 189 2.08 13.01 -6.46
N LEU A 190 1.38 12.30 -7.34
CA LEU A 190 2.00 11.32 -8.23
C LEU A 190 3.05 11.96 -9.14
N THR A 191 2.72 13.08 -9.77
CA THR A 191 3.61 13.79 -10.71
C THR A 191 4.81 14.42 -10.01
N ASN A 192 4.65 14.96 -8.80
CA ASN A 192 5.75 15.52 -8.02
C ASN A 192 6.67 14.42 -7.47
N TRP A 193 6.14 13.45 -6.73
CA TRP A 193 6.96 12.44 -6.06
C TRP A 193 7.60 11.46 -7.05
N LEU A 194 6.83 10.97 -8.03
CA LEU A 194 7.33 10.00 -8.99
C LEU A 194 8.00 10.66 -10.20
N GLY A 195 7.39 11.72 -10.73
CA GLY A 195 7.87 12.40 -11.94
C GLY A 195 9.06 13.32 -11.70
N ARG A 196 9.00 14.14 -10.64
CA ARG A 196 10.10 15.07 -10.31
C ARG A 196 11.05 14.49 -9.27
N GLY A 197 10.52 13.83 -8.25
CA GLY A 197 11.28 13.29 -7.12
C GLY A 197 11.96 11.95 -7.40
N SER A 198 11.60 11.27 -8.50
CA SER A 198 12.10 9.93 -8.85
C SER A 198 12.00 8.93 -7.69
N HIS A 199 10.89 8.96 -6.96
CA HIS A 199 10.66 8.15 -5.77
C HIS A 199 9.39 7.30 -5.92
N PRO A 200 9.48 5.96 -5.77
CA PRO A 200 8.30 5.10 -5.80
C PRO A 200 7.32 5.44 -4.66
N LEU A 201 6.03 5.18 -4.85
CA LEU A 201 5.02 5.38 -3.81
C LEU A 201 4.33 4.06 -3.47
N GLY A 202 3.98 3.87 -2.21
CA GLY A 202 2.98 2.86 -1.84
C GLY A 202 1.60 3.38 -2.22
N MET A 203 0.81 2.56 -2.93
CA MET A 203 -0.53 2.92 -3.36
C MET A 203 -1.51 1.82 -3.00
N GLU A 204 -2.61 2.24 -2.38
CA GLU A 204 -3.79 1.42 -2.21
C GLU A 204 -4.51 1.27 -3.56
N SER A 205 -4.79 0.05 -3.97
CA SER A 205 -5.45 -0.24 -5.25
C SER A 205 -6.97 -0.22 -5.18
N HIS A 206 -7.55 -0.26 -3.97
CA HIS A 206 -8.99 -0.37 -3.80
C HIS A 206 -9.52 0.53 -2.66
N PRO A 207 -10.56 1.36 -2.90
CA PRO A 207 -11.17 2.20 -1.86
C PRO A 207 -12.09 1.42 -0.90
N GLY A 208 -12.02 0.09 -0.89
CA GLY A 208 -12.85 -0.77 -0.05
C GLY A 208 -12.29 -0.99 1.35
N GLU A 209 -12.92 -1.93 2.07
CA GLU A 209 -12.48 -2.38 3.39
C GLU A 209 -11.11 -3.07 3.32
N GLU A 210 -10.92 -3.94 2.33
CA GLU A 210 -9.64 -4.62 2.12
C GLU A 210 -8.56 -3.63 1.70
N LYS A 211 -7.41 -3.70 2.37
CA LYS A 211 -6.25 -2.85 2.07
C LYS A 211 -5.17 -3.62 1.33
N TRP A 212 -4.91 -3.22 0.10
CA TRP A 212 -4.00 -3.83 -0.85
C TRP A 212 -2.95 -2.82 -1.32
N ASN A 213 -1.78 -2.87 -0.68
CA ASN A 213 -0.68 -1.96 -0.96
C ASN A 213 0.21 -2.49 -2.10
N TYR A 214 0.52 -1.62 -3.06
CA TYR A 214 1.43 -1.90 -4.16
C TYR A 214 2.47 -0.78 -4.34
N PRO A 215 3.71 -1.11 -4.71
CA PRO A 215 4.70 -0.11 -5.06
C PRO A 215 4.49 0.39 -6.50
N VAL A 216 4.12 1.67 -6.65
CA VAL A 216 4.01 2.36 -7.93
C VAL A 216 5.33 3.03 -8.27
N TYR A 217 5.86 2.73 -9.46
CA TYR A 217 7.22 3.14 -9.87
C TYR A 217 7.26 3.89 -11.20
N SER A 218 6.13 3.95 -11.91
CA SER A 218 5.97 4.76 -13.12
C SER A 218 4.53 5.21 -13.30
N PHE A 219 4.33 6.31 -14.00
CA PHE A 219 3.02 6.78 -14.44
C PHE A 219 3.10 7.37 -15.86
N ALA A 220 1.95 7.39 -16.52
CA ALA A 220 1.69 8.17 -17.71
C ALA A 220 0.26 8.71 -17.62
N SER A 221 0.06 9.96 -18.00
CA SER A 221 -1.24 10.63 -18.03
C SER A 221 -1.50 11.23 -19.41
N SER A 222 -2.76 11.16 -19.83
CA SER A 222 -3.30 11.91 -20.96
C SER A 222 -4.28 12.93 -20.41
N SER A 223 -4.47 14.04 -21.12
CA SER A 223 -5.48 15.02 -20.71
C SER A 223 -6.10 15.71 -21.91
N ALA A 224 -7.32 16.21 -21.70
CA ALA A 224 -8.04 17.04 -22.65
C ALA A 224 -8.34 18.41 -22.02
N MET A 225 -7.89 19.47 -22.67
CA MET A 225 -8.19 20.84 -22.24
C MET A 225 -9.57 21.23 -22.77
N HIS A 226 -10.47 21.58 -21.85
CA HIS A 226 -11.82 22.03 -22.17
C HIS A 226 -11.91 23.57 -22.14
N SER A 227 -11.11 24.23 -21.30
CA SER A 227 -10.93 25.69 -21.25
C SER A 227 -9.63 26.06 -20.51
N ASP A 228 -9.30 27.35 -20.43
CA ASP A 228 -8.16 27.88 -19.67
C ASP A 228 -8.19 27.52 -18.17
N HIS A 229 -9.34 27.09 -17.64
CA HIS A 229 -9.54 26.74 -16.24
C HIS A 229 -10.04 25.31 -16.03
N GLN A 230 -10.13 24.50 -17.08
CA GLN A 230 -10.69 23.15 -16.99
C GLN A 230 -9.92 22.16 -17.85
N VAL A 231 -9.38 21.15 -17.18
CA VAL A 231 -8.70 20.02 -17.80
C VAL A 231 -9.33 18.73 -17.27
N GLU A 232 -9.57 17.80 -18.19
CA GLU A 232 -9.92 16.42 -17.89
C GLU A 232 -8.65 15.57 -18.00
N VAL A 233 -8.38 14.74 -16.98
CA VAL A 233 -7.16 13.94 -16.81
C VAL A 233 -7.53 12.47 -16.66
#